data_AF-A0A967CX92-F1
#
_entry.id   AF-A0A967CX92-F1
#
_cell.length_a   1.000
_cell.length_b   1.000
_cell.length_c   1.000
_cell.angle_alpha   90.00
_cell.angle_beta   90.00
_cell.angle_gamma   90.00
#
_symmetry.space_group_name_H-M   'P 1'
#
loop_
_entity.id
_entity.type
_entity.pdbx_description
1 polymer ?
#
loop_
_entity_poly.entity_id
_entity_poly.type
_entity_poly.pdbx_seq_one_letter_code
_entity_poly.pdbx_strand_id
1 'polypeptide(L)'
;MSEDNKLTVNLYRDGSIESTHKVNLYSNNKQYDDYFFPRSSVKPMQVIPLLLEASNQNIEFTSEEIALFAASHSGQVEHIGLLKATAKKFQVDLDNIICGPQRPFHDGTADNLLISGKKFTRLHNNCSGKHLSMLIFSKLLSVDS
;
A
#
# COMPACT_ATOMS: atom_id res chain seq x y z
N MET A 1 -20.98 6.85 -28.79
CA MET A 1 -20.14 5.73 -28.30
C MET A 1 -18.93 5.63 -29.22
N SER A 2 -17.77 6.20 -28.85
CA SER A 2 -16.55 6.02 -29.66
C SER A 2 -15.82 4.76 -29.17
N GLU A 3 -15.62 3.79 -30.07
CA GLU A 3 -15.23 2.40 -29.79
C GLU A 3 -13.77 2.17 -29.35
N ASP A 4 -12.90 3.19 -29.29
CA ASP A 4 -11.44 2.98 -29.25
C ASP A 4 -10.75 3.02 -27.87
N ASN A 5 -11.48 3.02 -26.76
CA ASN A 5 -10.87 3.00 -25.42
C ASN A 5 -10.65 1.58 -24.86
N LYS A 6 -10.67 0.53 -25.70
CA LYS A 6 -10.51 -0.87 -25.23
C LYS A 6 -9.21 -1.47 -25.71
N LEU A 7 -8.31 -1.76 -24.78
CA LEU A 7 -7.07 -2.50 -25.02
C LEU A 7 -7.28 -3.98 -24.71
N THR A 8 -6.76 -4.87 -25.54
CA THR A 8 -6.64 -6.29 -25.20
C THR A 8 -5.19 -6.57 -24.79
N VAL A 9 -4.99 -7.00 -23.54
CA VAL A 9 -3.68 -7.35 -22.99
C VAL A 9 -3.58 -8.87 -22.89
N ASN A 10 -2.56 -9.44 -23.52
CA ASN A 10 -2.22 -10.86 -23.39
C ASN A 10 -1.02 -11.02 -22.46
N LEU A 11 -1.17 -11.81 -21.41
CA LEU A 11 -0.07 -12.28 -20.58
C LEU A 11 0.43 -13.60 -21.15
N TYR A 12 1.75 -13.71 -21.33
CA TYR A 12 2.39 -14.90 -21.89
C TYR A 12 3.23 -15.62 -20.84
N ARG A 13 3.16 -16.94 -20.81
CA ARG A 13 4.06 -17.83 -20.06
C ARG A 13 4.59 -18.90 -21.00
N ASP A 14 5.92 -19.04 -21.02
CA ASP A 14 6.65 -19.99 -21.88
C ASP A 14 6.23 -19.90 -23.36
N GLY A 15 6.01 -18.68 -23.85
CA GLY A 15 5.62 -18.41 -25.25
C GLY A 15 4.15 -18.66 -25.58
N SER A 16 3.34 -19.13 -24.63
CA SER A 16 1.90 -19.34 -24.78
C SER A 16 1.07 -18.25 -24.07
N ILE A 17 -0.12 -17.92 -24.57
CA ILE A 17 -1.04 -16.99 -23.90
C ILE A 17 -1.58 -17.68 -22.65
N GLU A 18 -1.19 -17.19 -21.48
CA GLU A 18 -1.70 -17.63 -20.19
C GLU A 18 -3.08 -17.01 -19.92
N SER A 19 -3.23 -15.70 -20.20
CA SER A 19 -4.50 -15.00 -20.03
C SER A 19 -4.66 -13.80 -20.96
N THR A 20 -5.91 -13.48 -21.29
CA THR A 20 -6.30 -12.31 -22.08
C THR A 20 -7.24 -11.42 -21.27
N HIS A 21 -6.91 -10.13 -21.16
CA HIS A 21 -7.67 -9.16 -20.42
C HIS A 21 -8.13 -8.02 -21.33
N LYS A 22 -9.43 -7.73 -21.34
CA LYS A 22 -9.97 -6.52 -21.96
C LYS A 22 -9.93 -5.39 -20.93
N VAL A 23 -9.28 -4.29 -21.27
CA VAL A 23 -9.00 -3.17 -20.38
C VAL A 23 -9.57 -1.90 -21.01
N ASN A 24 -10.29 -1.10 -20.21
CA ASN A 24 -10.70 0.22 -20.64
C ASN A 24 -9.60 1.24 -20.31
N LEU A 25 -9.20 2.05 -21.30
CA LEU A 25 -8.24 3.14 -21.14
C LEU A 25 -9.00 4.46 -20.96
N TYR A 26 -8.71 5.16 -19.88
CA TYR A 26 -9.31 6.46 -19.58
C TYR A 26 -8.22 7.53 -19.51
N SER A 27 -8.43 8.65 -20.19
CA SER A 27 -7.60 9.85 -20.07
C SER A 27 -8.35 10.96 -19.35
N ASN A 28 -7.63 11.85 -18.69
CA ASN A 28 -8.14 13.00 -17.94
C ASN A 28 -8.90 14.06 -18.77
N ASN A 29 -9.03 13.87 -20.09
CA ASN A 29 -9.65 14.83 -21.01
C ASN A 29 -11.16 14.61 -21.21
N LYS A 30 -11.76 13.61 -20.53
CA LYS A 30 -13.19 13.31 -20.61
C LYS A 30 -13.75 12.85 -19.27
N GLN A 31 -15.03 13.15 -19.06
CA GLN A 31 -15.83 12.56 -18.00
C GLN A 31 -16.34 11.19 -18.47
N TYR A 32 -16.22 10.19 -17.61
CA TYR A 32 -16.70 8.83 -17.85
C TYR A 32 -17.61 8.43 -16.70
N ASP A 33 -18.75 7.80 -17.02
CA ASP A 33 -19.73 7.28 -16.05
C ASP A 33 -19.47 5.80 -15.70
N ASP A 34 -18.27 5.30 -15.98
CA ASP A 34 -17.89 3.93 -15.67
C ASP A 34 -17.38 3.81 -14.23
N TYR A 35 -17.87 2.80 -13.50
CA TYR A 35 -17.36 2.43 -12.18
C TYR A 35 -16.19 1.46 -12.30
N PHE A 36 -15.11 1.73 -11.56
CA PHE A 36 -13.98 0.81 -11.45
C PHE A 36 -13.51 0.72 -10.00
N PHE A 37 -12.82 -0.39 -9.67
CA PHE A 37 -12.23 -0.58 -8.36
C PHE A 37 -10.75 -0.17 -8.42
N PRO A 38 -10.35 1.01 -7.90
CA PRO A 38 -8.97 1.51 -7.98
C PRO A 38 -7.97 0.65 -7.21
N ARG A 39 -8.44 -0.36 -6.47
CA ARG A 39 -7.63 -1.27 -5.64
C ARG A 39 -6.64 -0.44 -4.81
N SER A 40 -5.36 -0.78 -4.86
CA SER A 40 -4.35 -0.11 -4.04
C SER A 40 -4.04 1.33 -4.48
N SER A 41 -4.51 1.80 -5.64
CA SER A 41 -4.27 3.16 -6.13
C SER A 41 -4.98 4.23 -5.31
N VAL A 42 -5.93 3.84 -4.45
CA VAL A 42 -6.67 4.76 -3.57
C VAL A 42 -5.93 5.08 -2.24
N LYS A 43 -4.84 4.37 -1.92
CA LYS A 43 -4.09 4.55 -0.66
C LYS A 43 -3.69 6.00 -0.37
N PRO A 44 -3.20 6.81 -1.33
CA PRO A 44 -2.92 8.22 -1.07
C PRO A 44 -4.13 8.99 -0.55
N MET A 45 -5.33 8.70 -1.06
CA MET A 45 -6.57 9.32 -0.57
C MET A 45 -6.92 8.87 0.85
N GLN A 46 -6.59 7.63 1.22
CA GLN A 46 -6.83 7.08 2.55
C GLN A 46 -5.93 7.70 3.63
N VAL A 47 -4.81 8.33 3.25
CA VAL A 47 -3.88 9.00 4.17
C VAL A 47 -4.33 10.43 4.49
N ILE A 48 -5.13 11.06 3.62
CA ILE A 48 -5.58 12.46 3.78
C ILE A 48 -6.21 12.74 5.16
N PRO A 49 -7.14 11.92 5.70
CA PRO A 49 -7.74 12.18 7.00
C PRO A 49 -6.72 12.25 8.14
N LEU A 50 -5.72 11.36 8.11
CA LEU A 50 -4.62 11.37 9.09
C LEU A 50 -3.83 12.69 9.02
N LEU A 51 -3.49 13.15 7.82
CA LEU A 51 -2.70 14.37 7.63
C LEU A 51 -3.46 15.62 8.07
N LEU A 52 -4.77 15.68 7.81
CA LEU A 52 -5.62 16.76 8.26
C LEU A 52 -5.68 16.80 9.79
N GLU A 53 -5.90 15.64 10.43
CA GLU A 53 -5.96 15.57 11.89
C GLU A 53 -4.61 15.88 12.54
N ALA A 54 -3.52 15.37 11.98
CA ALA A 54 -2.17 15.71 12.43
C ALA A 54 -1.88 17.20 12.30
N SER A 55 -2.27 17.83 11.19
CA SER A 55 -2.18 19.28 11.01
C SER A 55 -2.95 20.04 12.08
N ASN A 56 -4.16 19.62 12.44
CA ASN A 56 -4.96 20.25 13.50
C ASN A 56 -4.25 20.18 14.87
N GLN A 57 -3.44 19.14 15.09
CA GLN A 57 -2.69 18.90 16.32
C GLN A 57 -1.23 19.37 16.26
N ASN A 58 -0.82 20.07 15.19
CA ASN A 58 0.57 20.50 14.95
C ASN A 58 1.60 19.34 14.94
N ILE A 59 1.20 18.18 14.43
CA ILE A 59 2.05 17.00 14.26
C ILE A 59 2.54 16.95 12.82
N GLU A 60 3.85 16.83 12.64
CA GLU A 60 4.47 16.67 11.32
C GLU A 60 4.87 15.21 11.04
N PHE A 61 4.61 14.79 9.81
CA PHE A 61 5.12 13.56 9.22
C PHE A 61 6.21 13.87 8.22
N THR A 62 7.23 13.01 8.16
CA THR A 62 8.24 13.13 7.10
C THR A 62 7.67 12.65 5.76
N SER A 63 8.31 13.03 4.66
CA SER A 63 7.92 12.57 3.34
C SER A 63 8.01 11.04 3.21
N GLU A 64 8.98 10.41 3.88
CA GLU A 64 9.13 8.95 3.92
C GLU A 64 7.97 8.29 4.67
N GLU A 65 7.52 8.85 5.80
CA GLU A 65 6.35 8.34 6.54
C GLU A 65 5.09 8.41 5.68
N ILE A 66 4.85 9.55 5.03
CA ILE A 66 3.71 9.75 4.13
C ILE A 66 3.78 8.77 2.95
N ALA A 67 4.96 8.62 2.33
CA ALA A 67 5.17 7.68 1.24
C ALA A 67 4.88 6.25 1.67
N LEU A 68 5.34 5.84 2.85
CA LEU A 68 5.08 4.51 3.41
C LEU A 68 3.59 4.26 3.64
N PHE A 69 2.85 5.26 4.13
CA PHE A 69 1.40 5.16 4.33
C PHE A 69 0.63 5.04 3.00
N ALA A 70 1.07 5.78 1.98
CA ALA A 70 0.39 5.90 0.70
C ALA A 70 0.79 4.81 -0.32
N ALA A 71 1.89 4.10 -0.11
CA ALA A 71 2.46 3.16 -1.08
C ALA A 71 2.00 1.70 -0.91
N SER A 72 2.39 0.89 -1.89
CA SER A 72 2.45 -0.58 -1.77
C SER A 72 3.91 -0.98 -1.63
N HIS A 73 4.49 -0.73 -0.46
CA HIS A 73 5.93 -0.93 -0.26
C HIS A 73 6.34 -2.39 -0.51
N SER A 74 7.60 -2.57 -0.93
CA SER A 74 8.09 -3.87 -1.41
C SER A 74 8.63 -4.79 -0.29
N GLY A 75 8.34 -4.48 0.97
CA GLY A 75 8.77 -5.26 2.13
C GLY A 75 10.27 -5.21 2.45
N GLN A 76 11.04 -4.32 1.83
CA GLN A 76 12.48 -4.14 2.13
C GLN A 76 12.77 -3.70 3.57
N VAL A 77 14.02 -3.90 3.99
CA VAL A 77 14.48 -3.64 5.36
C VAL A 77 14.26 -2.18 5.76
N GLU A 78 14.46 -1.24 4.85
CA GLU A 78 14.26 0.20 5.07
C GLU A 78 12.80 0.50 5.38
N HIS A 79 11.86 -0.11 4.64
CA HIS A 79 10.42 0.04 4.91
C HIS A 79 10.04 -0.53 6.28
N ILE A 80 10.58 -1.69 6.64
CA ILE A 80 10.32 -2.32 7.95
C ILE A 80 10.93 -1.49 9.09
N GLY A 81 12.12 -0.93 8.86
CA GLY A 81 12.77 0.00 9.79
C GLY A 81 11.89 1.22 10.03
N LEU A 82 11.39 1.84 8.96
CA LEU A 82 10.51 3.00 9.04
C LEU A 82 9.17 2.68 9.72
N LEU A 83 8.53 1.55 9.39
CA LEU A 83 7.32 1.07 10.09
C LEU A 83 7.54 1.00 11.60
N LYS A 84 8.64 0.40 12.04
CA LYS A 84 8.97 0.27 13.48
C LYS A 84 9.28 1.60 14.14
N ALA A 85 10.03 2.47 13.45
CA ALA A 85 10.37 3.80 13.96
C ALA A 85 9.11 4.66 14.13
N THR A 86 8.23 4.68 13.13
CA THR A 86 6.98 5.43 13.15
C THR A 86 6.00 4.85 14.19
N ALA A 87 5.86 3.52 14.27
CA ALA A 87 5.05 2.90 15.32
C ALA A 87 5.55 3.28 16.73
N LYS A 88 6.87 3.30 16.94
CA LYS A 88 7.46 3.77 18.19
C LYS A 88 7.19 5.27 18.46
N LYS A 89 7.34 6.13 17.44
CA LYS A 89 7.06 7.58 17.50
C LYS A 89 5.65 7.85 18.02
N PHE A 90 4.66 7.06 17.57
CA PHE A 90 3.26 7.22 17.96
C PHE A 90 2.79 6.24 19.04
N GLN A 91 3.69 5.42 19.59
CA GLN A 91 3.37 4.39 20.58
C GLN A 91 2.18 3.51 20.14
N VAL A 92 2.24 3.00 18.92
CA VAL A 92 1.27 2.08 18.33
C VAL A 92 1.84 0.67 18.36
N ASP A 93 1.02 -0.30 18.75
CA ASP A 93 1.40 -1.71 18.66
C ASP A 93 1.29 -2.21 17.22
N LEU A 94 2.37 -2.75 16.69
CA LEU A 94 2.42 -3.31 15.34
C LEU A 94 1.63 -4.62 15.23
N ASP A 95 1.32 -5.29 16.34
CA ASP A 95 0.50 -6.50 16.34
C ASP A 95 -0.98 -6.20 16.03
N ASN A 96 -1.42 -4.94 16.19
CA ASN A 96 -2.76 -4.49 15.78
C ASN A 96 -2.91 -4.33 14.25
N ILE A 97 -1.82 -4.46 13.48
CA ILE A 97 -1.89 -4.43 12.02
C ILE A 97 -2.58 -5.70 11.49
N ILE A 98 -3.74 -5.52 10.87
CA ILE A 98 -4.60 -6.66 10.47
C ILE A 98 -4.16 -7.36 9.18
N CYS A 99 -3.22 -6.81 8.39
CA CYS A 99 -2.76 -7.46 7.16
C CYS A 99 -1.92 -8.72 7.46
N GLY A 100 -2.18 -9.84 6.79
CA GLY A 100 -1.47 -11.10 7.03
C GLY A 100 -0.02 -11.10 6.51
N PRO A 101 0.80 -12.10 6.88
CA PRO A 101 2.12 -12.28 6.30
C PRO A 101 2.07 -12.36 4.76
N GLN A 102 3.02 -11.71 4.08
CA GLN A 102 3.10 -11.69 2.62
C GLN A 102 4.57 -11.81 2.20
N ARG A 103 4.83 -12.56 1.12
CA ARG A 103 6.14 -12.52 0.44
C ARG A 103 6.43 -11.06 0.03
N PRO A 104 7.61 -10.51 0.36
CA PRO A 104 8.04 -9.21 -0.16
C PRO A 104 7.93 -9.15 -1.69
N PHE A 105 7.55 -7.99 -2.22
CA PHE A 105 7.62 -7.76 -3.67
C PHE A 105 9.05 -7.57 -4.17
N HIS A 106 9.96 -7.14 -3.30
CA HIS A 106 11.37 -7.09 -3.64
C HIS A 106 11.98 -8.49 -3.55
N ASP A 107 12.33 -9.07 -4.70
CA ASP A 107 12.82 -10.45 -4.79
C ASP A 107 14.07 -10.68 -3.94
N GLY A 108 15.04 -9.76 -3.96
CA GLY A 108 16.24 -9.89 -3.11
C GLY A 108 15.91 -9.95 -1.61
N THR A 109 14.85 -9.28 -1.16
CA THR A 109 14.41 -9.39 0.25
C THR A 109 13.75 -10.73 0.51
N ALA A 110 12.89 -11.18 -0.41
CA ALA A 110 12.22 -12.46 -0.29
C ALA A 110 13.24 -13.61 -0.25
N ASP A 111 14.19 -13.62 -1.17
CA ASP A 111 15.22 -14.65 -1.28
C ASP A 111 16.11 -14.69 -0.05
N ASN A 112 16.57 -13.52 0.42
CA ASN A 112 17.37 -13.43 1.65
C ASN A 112 16.64 -14.01 2.87
N LEU A 113 15.33 -13.76 3.01
CA LEU A 113 14.54 -14.31 4.10
C LEU A 113 14.39 -15.83 3.99
N LEU A 114 14.15 -16.34 2.77
CA LEU A 114 14.03 -17.77 2.51
C LEU A 114 15.34 -18.51 2.77
N ILE A 115 16.46 -18.01 2.25
CA ILE A 115 17.81 -18.57 2.47
C ILE A 115 18.15 -18.56 3.96
N SER A 116 17.75 -17.51 4.68
CA SER A 116 17.97 -17.40 6.13
C SER A 116 17.00 -18.23 6.98
N GLY A 117 16.09 -19.00 6.36
CA GLY A 117 15.05 -19.77 7.07
C GLY A 117 14.04 -18.91 7.85
N LYS A 118 13.95 -17.61 7.56
CA LYS A 118 13.05 -16.68 8.24
C LYS A 118 11.67 -16.68 7.57
N LYS A 119 10.63 -16.58 8.38
CA LYS A 119 9.25 -16.44 7.90
C LYS A 119 8.99 -15.00 7.46
N PHE A 120 8.15 -14.85 6.43
CA PHE A 120 7.52 -13.57 6.15
C PHE A 120 6.59 -13.19 7.31
N THR A 121 6.47 -11.89 7.55
CA THR A 121 5.65 -11.33 8.64
C THR A 121 4.70 -10.29 8.09
N ARG A 122 3.78 -9.80 8.92
CA ARG A 122 2.84 -8.74 8.56
C ARG A 122 3.54 -7.46 8.10
N LEU A 123 4.74 -7.17 8.63
CA LEU A 123 5.54 -6.00 8.23
C LEU A 123 6.11 -6.10 6.81
N HIS A 124 6.12 -7.29 6.21
CA HIS A 124 6.50 -7.47 4.80
C HIS A 124 5.31 -7.24 3.86
N ASN A 125 4.09 -7.17 4.39
CA ASN A 125 2.89 -6.95 3.61
C ASN A 125 2.82 -5.52 3.11
N ASN A 126 2.55 -5.35 1.82
CA ASN A 126 2.52 -4.05 1.15
C ASN A 126 1.45 -3.08 1.69
N CYS A 127 0.50 -3.57 2.50
CA CYS A 127 -0.54 -2.78 3.14
C CYS A 127 -0.17 -2.35 4.55
N SER A 128 0.94 -2.84 5.12
CA SER A 128 1.27 -2.58 6.52
C SER A 128 1.48 -1.09 6.82
N GLY A 129 2.03 -0.31 5.88
CA GLY A 129 2.12 1.15 6.00
C GLY A 129 0.76 1.84 6.12
N LYS A 130 -0.21 1.50 5.26
CA LYS A 130 -1.59 2.00 5.36
C LYS A 130 -2.27 1.56 6.67
N HIS A 131 -2.03 0.33 7.13
CA HIS A 131 -2.62 -0.12 8.39
C HIS A 131 -2.05 0.65 9.57
N LEU A 132 -0.73 0.90 9.58
CA LEU A 132 -0.10 1.74 10.58
C LEU A 132 -0.69 3.16 10.55
N SER A 133 -0.91 3.75 9.37
CA SER A 133 -1.54 5.08 9.27
C SER A 133 -2.96 5.11 9.84
N MET A 134 -3.75 4.05 9.65
CA MET A 134 -5.08 3.90 10.25
C MET A 134 -5.02 3.81 11.78
N LEU A 135 -4.08 3.04 12.34
CA LEU A 135 -3.91 2.92 13.80
C LEU A 135 -3.46 4.24 14.43
N ILE A 136 -2.52 4.95 13.78
CA ILE A 136 -2.10 6.28 14.22
C ILE A 136 -3.30 7.23 14.17
N PHE A 137 -4.11 7.19 13.11
CA PHE A 137 -5.29 8.04 13.00
C PHE A 137 -6.30 7.76 14.12
N SER A 138 -6.62 6.49 14.40
CA SER A 138 -7.46 6.12 15.56
C SER A 138 -6.93 6.71 16.86
N LYS A 139 -5.61 6.62 17.08
CA LYS A 139 -4.97 7.18 18.26
C LYS A 139 -5.09 8.71 18.35
N LEU A 140 -4.90 9.42 17.24
CA LEU A 140 -5.06 10.89 17.21
C LEU A 140 -6.51 11.32 17.51
N LEU A 141 -7.48 10.50 17.08
CA LEU A 141 -8.89 10.69 17.39
C LEU A 141 -9.28 10.28 18.82
N SER A 142 -8.34 9.75 19.62
CA SER A 142 -8.61 9.20 20.95
C SER A 142 -9.69 8.10 20.95
N VAL A 143 -9.75 7.31 19.88
CA VAL A 143 -10.59 6.11 19.80
C VAL A 143 -9.72 4.87 19.93
N ASP A 144 -10.30 3.78 20.43
CA ASP A 144 -9.58 2.52 20.62
C ASP A 144 -8.90 2.06 19.32
N SER A 145 -7.61 1.74 19.43
CA SER A 145 -6.71 1.37 18.34
C SER A 145 -6.26 -0.08 18.42
#